data_AF-A0A954HUJ6-F1
#
_entry.id   AF-A0A954HUJ6-F1
#
_cell.length_a   1.000
_cell.length_b   1.000
_cell.length_c   1.000
_cell.angle_alpha   90.00
_cell.angle_beta   90.00
_cell.angle_gamma   90.00
#
_symmetry.space_group_name_H-M   'P 1'
#
loop_
_entity.id
_entity.type
_entity.pdbx_description
1 polymer ?
#
loop_
_entity_poly.entity_id
_entity_poly.type
_entity_poly.pdbx_seq_one_letter_code
_entity_poly.pdbx_strand_id
1 'polypeptide(L)'
;MADFAQNGVIGTLHNLRNRSTEDLEADLTQFSVSTPMSLLLPCLYSELEGPAMGPILRELCRIPYLNEIIIGLDRASESQFEAARRFFGRLPQKHVILWNDGTRLRFVDAALQEKGVAPTQPGKGRNVWYCLGYFLATAQSKVVALHDCDILTYDR
;
A
#
# COMPACT_ATOMS: atom_id res chain seq x y z
N MET A 1 -42.98 10.95 -28.80
CA MET A 1 -41.90 11.70 -29.45
C MET A 1 -41.04 12.34 -28.35
N ALA A 2 -39.96 11.65 -27.99
CA ALA A 2 -38.75 12.15 -27.36
C ALA A 2 -37.81 10.94 -27.40
N ASP A 3 -37.22 10.72 -28.57
CA ASP A 3 -36.07 9.83 -28.76
C ASP A 3 -34.98 10.31 -27.80
N PHE A 4 -34.81 9.61 -26.68
CA PHE A 4 -33.68 9.82 -25.78
C PHE A 4 -32.47 9.06 -26.38
N ALA A 5 -31.92 9.60 -27.46
CA ALA A 5 -30.68 9.13 -28.03
C ALA A 5 -29.50 9.64 -27.17
N GLN A 6 -29.09 8.86 -26.17
CA GLN A 6 -27.80 9.05 -25.49
C GLN A 6 -26.68 8.44 -26.33
N ASN A 7 -26.16 9.20 -27.29
CA ASN A 7 -24.88 8.89 -27.92
C ASN A 7 -23.75 9.39 -27.00
N GLY A 8 -23.18 8.49 -26.19
CA GLY A 8 -22.03 8.79 -25.34
C GLY A 8 -21.62 7.60 -24.48
N VAL A 9 -20.38 7.64 -23.97
CA VAL A 9 -19.89 6.71 -22.95
C VAL A 9 -20.68 6.98 -21.67
N ILE A 10 -21.60 6.09 -21.31
CA ILE A 10 -22.32 6.18 -20.04
C ILE A 10 -21.31 5.82 -18.94
N GLY A 11 -21.04 6.76 -18.03
CA GLY A 11 -20.24 6.48 -16.84
C GLY A 11 -20.96 5.46 -15.97
N THR A 12 -20.48 4.23 -15.95
CA THR A 12 -21.03 3.17 -15.09
C THR A 12 -20.39 3.27 -13.71
N LEU A 13 -21.19 3.41 -12.65
CA LEU A 13 -20.71 3.20 -11.29
C LEU A 13 -20.70 1.70 -10.98
N HIS A 14 -19.64 1.20 -10.35
CA HIS A 14 -19.58 -0.19 -9.91
C HIS A 14 -20.63 -0.42 -8.81
N ASN A 15 -21.45 -1.47 -8.95
CA ASN A 15 -22.42 -1.84 -7.94
C ASN A 15 -21.72 -2.60 -6.81
N LEU A 16 -21.23 -1.84 -5.82
CA LEU A 16 -20.59 -2.38 -4.62
C LEU A 16 -21.58 -2.58 -3.45
N ARG A 17 -22.86 -2.21 -3.60
CA ARG A 17 -23.83 -2.24 -2.49
C ARG A 17 -24.57 -3.56 -2.35
N ASN A 18 -24.71 -4.30 -3.45
CA ASN A 18 -25.50 -5.54 -3.48
C ASN A 18 -24.62 -6.79 -3.54
N ARG A 19 -23.37 -6.69 -3.07
CA ARG A 19 -22.41 -7.79 -3.04
C ARG A 19 -21.87 -7.93 -1.63
N SER A 20 -21.67 -9.16 -1.19
CA SER A 20 -20.97 -9.43 0.07
C SER A 20 -19.47 -9.15 -0.09
N THR A 21 -18.79 -8.96 1.03
CA THR A 21 -17.32 -8.85 1.06
C THR A 21 -16.70 -10.13 0.50
N GLU A 22 -17.24 -11.30 0.87
CA GLU A 22 -16.76 -12.61 0.41
C GLU A 22 -16.83 -12.75 -1.11
N ASP A 23 -17.90 -12.26 -1.75
CA ASP A 23 -18.03 -12.29 -3.21
C ASP A 23 -16.95 -11.41 -3.86
N LEU A 24 -16.69 -10.21 -3.30
CA LEU A 24 -15.66 -9.30 -3.83
C LEU A 24 -14.25 -9.89 -3.64
N GLU A 25 -13.98 -10.50 -2.49
CA GLU A 25 -12.69 -11.16 -2.22
C GLU A 25 -12.47 -12.40 -3.11
N ALA A 26 -13.53 -13.12 -3.46
CA ALA A 26 -13.46 -14.23 -4.42
C ALA A 26 -13.02 -13.73 -5.81
N ASP A 27 -13.59 -12.63 -6.29
CA ASP A 27 -13.18 -12.00 -7.55
C ASP A 27 -11.72 -11.52 -7.48
N LEU A 28 -11.33 -10.84 -6.41
CA LEU A 28 -9.95 -10.37 -6.21
C LEU A 28 -8.96 -11.54 -6.20
N THR A 29 -9.32 -12.65 -5.57
CA THR A 29 -8.52 -13.88 -5.58
C THR A 29 -8.38 -14.42 -6.99
N GLN A 30 -9.46 -14.49 -7.76
CA GLN A 30 -9.40 -14.89 -9.17
C GLN A 30 -8.54 -13.94 -10.02
N PHE A 31 -8.69 -12.63 -9.85
CA PHE A 31 -7.95 -11.63 -10.60
C PHE A 31 -6.46 -11.62 -10.28
N SER A 32 -6.09 -11.88 -9.02
CA SER A 32 -4.70 -11.89 -8.56
C SER A 32 -3.79 -12.82 -9.37
N VAL A 33 -4.35 -13.88 -9.96
CA VAL A 33 -3.62 -14.84 -10.82
C VAL A 33 -3.05 -14.17 -12.08
N SER A 34 -3.80 -13.26 -12.70
CA SER A 34 -3.37 -12.58 -13.95
C SER A 34 -2.96 -11.13 -13.73
N THR A 35 -3.40 -10.55 -12.63
CA THR A 35 -3.20 -9.16 -12.23
C THR A 35 -2.74 -9.11 -10.78
N PRO A 36 -1.47 -9.44 -10.49
CA PRO A 36 -0.97 -9.43 -9.12
C PRO A 36 -1.07 -8.02 -8.52
N MET A 37 -1.45 -7.97 -7.24
CA MET A 37 -1.78 -6.74 -6.52
C MET A 37 -0.79 -6.48 -5.38
N SER A 38 -0.33 -5.24 -5.24
CA SER A 38 0.48 -4.80 -4.09
C SER A 38 -0.32 -3.85 -3.19
N LEU A 39 -0.06 -3.93 -1.88
CA LEU A 39 -0.59 -2.99 -0.89
C LEU A 39 0.54 -2.09 -0.37
N LEU A 40 0.32 -0.78 -0.33
CA LEU A 40 1.24 0.19 0.25
C LEU A 40 0.78 0.61 1.64
N LEU A 41 1.68 0.50 2.60
CA LEU A 41 1.50 0.92 4.00
C LEU A 41 2.51 2.05 4.32
N PRO A 42 2.21 3.31 3.98
CA PRO A 42 3.03 4.44 4.39
C PRO A 42 2.75 4.76 5.87
N CYS A 43 3.75 4.56 6.73
CA CYS A 43 3.60 4.76 8.15
C CYS A 43 4.81 5.43 8.83
N LEU A 44 4.54 6.05 9.98
CA LEU A 44 5.54 6.47 10.95
C LEU A 44 5.83 5.32 11.91
N TYR A 45 7.05 5.23 12.44
CA TYR A 45 7.35 4.27 13.50
C TYR A 45 6.41 4.41 14.72
N SER A 46 6.04 5.64 15.10
CA SER A 46 5.10 5.90 16.20
C SER A 46 3.71 5.28 15.97
N GLU A 47 3.30 5.03 14.73
CA GLU A 47 2.02 4.38 14.43
C GLU A 47 2.06 2.88 14.72
N LEU A 48 3.23 2.24 14.63
CA LEU A 48 3.41 0.84 15.03
C LEU A 48 3.22 0.65 16.54
N GLU A 49 3.56 1.67 17.32
CA GLU A 49 3.35 1.70 18.78
C GLU A 49 1.90 2.06 19.14
N GLY A 50 1.13 2.53 18.15
CA GLY A 50 -0.27 2.89 18.30
C GLY A 50 -1.21 1.67 18.30
N PRO A 51 -2.47 1.86 18.76
CA PRO A 51 -3.43 0.77 18.87
C PRO A 51 -4.00 0.28 17.53
N ALA A 52 -3.84 1.04 16.44
CA ALA A 52 -4.42 0.73 15.12
C ALA A 52 -3.68 -0.39 14.36
N MET A 53 -2.34 -0.37 14.38
CA MET A 53 -1.54 -1.21 13.50
C MET A 53 -1.67 -2.70 13.81
N GLY A 54 -1.80 -3.06 15.09
CA GLY A 54 -2.00 -4.46 15.51
C GLY A 54 -3.25 -5.12 14.89
N PRO A 55 -4.45 -4.51 15.03
CA PRO A 55 -5.66 -4.89 14.30
C PRO A 55 -5.49 -4.98 12.79
N ILE A 56 -4.91 -3.94 12.16
CA ILE A 56 -4.68 -3.91 10.71
C ILE A 56 -3.88 -5.14 10.26
N LEU A 57 -2.74 -5.43 10.90
CA LEU A 57 -1.94 -6.62 10.57
C LEU A 57 -2.72 -7.92 10.72
N ARG A 58 -3.60 -8.05 11.73
CA ARG A 58 -4.37 -9.29 11.93
C ARG A 58 -5.32 -9.56 10.77
N GLU A 59 -5.96 -8.52 10.23
CA GLU A 59 -6.82 -8.66 9.08
C GLU A 59 -6.01 -8.85 7.80
N LEU A 60 -4.90 -8.11 7.61
CA LEU A 60 -4.01 -8.31 6.46
C LEU A 60 -3.46 -9.74 6.40
N CYS A 61 -3.13 -10.37 7.53
CA CYS A 61 -2.68 -11.78 7.55
C CYS A 61 -3.69 -12.77 6.93
N ARG A 62 -4.97 -12.40 6.81
CA ARG A 62 -6.02 -13.25 6.25
C ARG A 62 -6.25 -13.05 4.76
N ILE A 63 -5.67 -12.01 4.17
CA ILE A 63 -5.92 -11.61 2.78
C ILE A 63 -5.11 -12.50 1.81
N PRO A 64 -5.78 -13.32 0.96
CA PRO A 64 -5.10 -14.30 0.11
C PRO A 64 -4.66 -13.74 -1.26
N TYR A 65 -5.17 -12.57 -1.66
CA TYR A 65 -5.02 -12.03 -3.02
C TYR A 65 -3.91 -10.99 -3.17
N LEU A 66 -3.20 -10.63 -2.09
CA LEU A 66 -2.07 -9.71 -2.15
C LEU A 66 -0.78 -10.46 -2.52
N ASN A 67 -0.13 -10.02 -3.60
CA ASN A 67 1.15 -10.54 -4.04
C ASN A 67 2.30 -10.04 -3.14
N GLU A 68 2.24 -8.77 -2.73
CA GLU A 68 3.19 -8.21 -1.78
C GLU A 68 2.64 -7.01 -1.01
N ILE A 69 3.26 -6.73 0.15
CA ILE A 69 3.00 -5.55 0.95
C ILE A 69 4.27 -4.69 1.02
N ILE A 70 4.19 -3.45 0.54
CA ILE A 70 5.28 -2.47 0.54
C ILE A 70 5.04 -1.49 1.69
N ILE A 71 5.87 -1.60 2.72
CA ILE A 71 5.78 -0.75 3.92
C ILE A 71 6.78 0.38 3.77
N GLY A 72 6.31 1.62 3.78
CA GLY A 72 7.18 2.78 3.80
C GLY A 72 7.29 3.32 5.22
N LEU A 73 8.46 3.17 5.84
CA LEU A 73 8.69 3.51 7.23
C LEU A 73 9.47 4.82 7.35
N ASP A 74 8.81 5.82 7.94
CA ASP A 74 9.37 7.12 8.28
C ASP A 74 9.67 7.23 9.78
N ARG A 75 10.61 8.12 10.13
CA ARG A 75 10.96 8.53 11.49
C ARG A 75 11.29 7.36 12.43
N ALA A 76 12.06 6.41 11.92
CA ALA A 76 12.63 5.32 12.70
C ALA A 76 14.14 5.50 12.88
N SER A 77 14.66 5.20 14.06
CA SER A 77 16.08 4.87 14.27
C SER A 77 16.40 3.46 13.76
N GLU A 78 17.67 3.08 13.77
CA GLU A 78 18.09 1.72 13.38
C GLU A 78 17.49 0.63 14.28
N SER A 79 17.48 0.85 15.60
CA SER A 79 16.87 -0.10 16.54
C SER A 79 15.35 -0.20 16.36
N GLN A 80 14.70 0.92 16.03
CA GLN A 80 13.27 0.98 15.70
C GLN A 80 12.98 0.30 14.36
N PHE A 81 13.84 0.45 13.36
CA PHE A 81 13.72 -0.27 12.09
C PHE A 81 13.81 -1.80 12.31
N GLU A 82 14.74 -2.27 13.14
CA GLU A 82 14.81 -3.69 13.50
C GLU A 82 13.57 -4.17 14.28
N ALA A 83 12.99 -3.32 15.12
CA ALA A 83 11.70 -3.61 15.76
C ALA A 83 10.56 -3.70 14.74
N ALA A 84 10.50 -2.79 13.77
CA ALA A 84 9.52 -2.81 12.69
C ALA A 84 9.65 -4.08 11.84
N ARG A 85 10.89 -4.52 11.53
CA ARG A 85 11.13 -5.79 10.83
C ARG A 85 10.54 -6.98 11.57
N ARG A 86 10.74 -7.07 12.89
CA ARG A 86 10.12 -8.12 13.72
C ARG A 86 8.60 -8.01 13.74
N PHE A 87 8.07 -6.79 13.83
CA PHE A 87 6.63 -6.54 13.89
C PHE A 87 5.92 -6.99 12.59
N PHE A 88 6.43 -6.59 11.43
CA PHE A 88 5.87 -6.97 10.13
C PHE A 88 6.21 -8.41 9.71
N GLY A 89 7.21 -9.04 10.33
CA GLY A 89 7.51 -10.46 10.14
C GLY A 89 6.37 -11.42 10.48
N ARG A 90 5.28 -10.93 11.08
CA ARG A 90 4.03 -11.65 11.31
C ARG A 90 3.19 -11.83 10.03
N LEU A 91 3.43 -11.02 8.99
CA LEU A 91 2.71 -11.11 7.73
C LEU A 91 3.12 -12.40 6.99
N PRO A 92 2.17 -13.28 6.61
CA PRO A 92 2.47 -14.46 5.81
C PRO A 92 2.81 -14.12 4.35
N GLN A 93 2.36 -12.96 3.85
CA GLN A 93 2.67 -12.49 2.51
C GLN A 93 4.13 -12.01 2.41
N LYS A 94 4.64 -12.03 1.18
CA LYS A 94 5.87 -11.31 0.84
C LYS A 94 5.71 -9.84 1.23
N HIS A 95 6.65 -9.31 1.98
CA HIS A 95 6.64 -7.89 2.34
C HIS A 95 8.05 -7.31 2.28
N VAL A 96 8.11 -6.00 2.06
CA VAL A 96 9.33 -5.20 2.03
C VAL A 96 9.14 -3.98 2.89
N ILE A 97 10.18 -3.58 3.61
CA ILE A 97 10.18 -2.33 4.39
C ILE A 97 11.19 -1.38 3.76
N LEU A 98 10.67 -0.26 3.26
CA LEU A 98 11.39 0.89 2.76
C LEU A 98 11.61 1.86 3.92
N TRP A 99 12.76 1.78 4.57
CA TRP A 99 13.13 2.73 5.63
C TRP A 99 13.66 4.03 5.02
N ASN A 100 12.77 5.02 4.87
CA ASN A 100 13.04 6.26 4.14
C ASN A 100 14.17 7.09 4.78
N ASP A 101 14.30 6.98 6.10
CA ASP A 101 15.38 7.60 6.88
C ASP A 101 16.66 6.76 6.93
N GLY A 102 16.64 5.55 6.37
CA GLY A 102 17.77 4.64 6.33
C GLY A 102 18.81 5.02 5.27
N THR A 103 20.06 4.60 5.49
CA THR A 103 21.20 4.91 4.61
C THR A 103 20.95 4.57 3.15
N ARG A 104 20.34 3.42 2.87
CA ARG A 104 20.05 2.94 1.51
C ARG A 104 19.06 3.84 0.77
N LEU A 105 17.97 4.27 1.41
CA LEU A 105 16.99 5.15 0.75
C LEU A 105 17.43 6.60 0.71
N ARG A 106 18.20 7.08 1.70
CA ARG A 106 18.85 8.40 1.58
C ARG A 106 19.79 8.48 0.38
N PHE A 107 20.51 7.40 0.07
CA PHE A 107 21.34 7.33 -1.13
C PHE A 107 20.51 7.44 -2.42
N VAL A 108 19.40 6.71 -2.49
CA VAL A 108 18.46 6.79 -3.63
C VAL A 108 17.84 8.19 -3.74
N ASP A 109 17.41 8.77 -2.62
CA ASP A 109 16.87 10.13 -2.55
C ASP A 109 17.88 11.17 -3.07
N ALA A 110 19.14 11.12 -2.65
CA ALA A 110 20.19 12.01 -3.14
C ALA A 110 20.37 11.90 -4.67
N ALA A 111 20.42 10.67 -5.20
CA ALA A 111 20.55 10.44 -6.64
C ALA A 111 19.33 10.96 -7.45
N LEU A 112 18.14 10.96 -6.85
CA LEU A 112 16.92 11.49 -7.46
C LEU A 112 16.81 13.01 -7.32
N GLN A 113 17.34 13.58 -6.25
CA GLN A 113 17.45 15.03 -6.05
C GLN A 113 18.38 15.66 -7.08
N GLU A 114 19.53 15.03 -7.35
CA GLU A 114 20.47 15.46 -8.39
C GLU A 114 19.80 15.53 -9.77
N LYS A 115 18.85 14.63 -10.03
CA LYS A 115 18.07 14.58 -11.28
C LYS A 115 16.83 15.49 -11.28
N GLY A 116 16.55 16.18 -10.18
CA GLY A 116 15.40 17.08 -10.05
C GLY A 116 14.04 16.37 -10.01
N VAL A 117 13.99 15.07 -9.68
CA VAL A 117 12.76 14.27 -9.66
C VAL A 117 12.33 13.84 -8.25
N ALA A 118 13.18 14.04 -7.24
CA ALA A 118 12.85 13.69 -5.87
C ALA A 118 11.81 14.64 -5.24
N PRO A 119 10.90 14.12 -4.39
CA PRO A 119 9.99 14.95 -3.61
C PRO A 119 10.76 15.81 -2.60
N THR A 120 10.50 17.12 -2.60
CA THR A 120 11.25 18.11 -1.80
C THR A 120 10.74 18.30 -0.37
N GLN A 121 9.48 17.93 -0.10
CA GLN A 121 8.87 18.11 1.22
C GLN A 121 8.75 16.77 1.97
N PRO A 122 9.07 16.74 3.28
CA PRO A 122 8.83 15.57 4.11
C PRO A 122 7.33 15.37 4.35
N GLY A 123 6.93 14.11 4.56
CA GLY A 123 5.56 13.75 4.91
C GLY A 123 5.06 12.52 4.15
N LYS A 124 3.80 12.14 4.42
CA LYS A 124 3.15 10.94 3.88
C LYS A 124 3.20 10.86 2.34
N GLY A 125 3.09 12.00 1.65
CA GLY A 125 3.21 12.05 0.19
C GLY A 125 4.59 11.63 -0.32
N ARG A 126 5.67 12.05 0.34
CA ARG A 126 7.03 11.62 0.01
C ARG A 126 7.23 10.13 0.28
N ASN A 127 6.68 9.64 1.38
CA ASN A 127 6.71 8.21 1.70
C ASN A 127 6.03 7.37 0.61
N VAL A 128 4.79 7.72 0.26
CA VAL A 128 4.04 7.11 -0.85
C VAL A 128 4.83 7.17 -2.17
N TRP A 129 5.47 8.30 -2.47
CA TRP A 129 6.26 8.48 -3.68
C TRP A 129 7.39 7.44 -3.79
N TYR A 130 8.13 7.21 -2.70
CA TYR A 130 9.20 6.20 -2.67
C TYR A 130 8.66 4.78 -2.78
N CYS A 131 7.55 4.47 -2.13
CA CYS A 131 6.88 3.18 -2.26
C CYS A 131 6.41 2.90 -3.69
N LEU A 132 5.85 3.90 -4.37
CA LEU A 132 5.47 3.81 -5.78
C LEU A 132 6.70 3.64 -6.69
N GLY A 133 7.79 4.34 -6.39
CA GLY A 133 9.07 4.16 -7.08
C GLY A 133 9.57 2.71 -6.99
N TYR A 134 9.52 2.10 -5.80
CA TYR A 134 9.84 0.68 -5.62
C TYR A 134 8.88 -0.23 -6.40
N PHE A 135 7.57 -0.01 -6.28
CA PHE A 135 6.54 -0.78 -6.99
C PHE A 135 6.80 -0.79 -8.50
N LEU A 136 7.06 0.38 -9.09
CA LEU A 136 7.37 0.52 -10.52
C LEU A 136 8.70 -0.13 -10.90
N ALA A 137 9.72 0.00 -10.06
CA ALA A 137 11.06 -0.53 -10.34
C ALA A 137 11.13 -2.05 -10.27
N THR A 138 10.37 -2.69 -9.39
CA THR A 138 10.38 -4.15 -9.24
C THR A 138 9.43 -4.86 -10.19
N ALA A 139 8.38 -4.18 -10.67
CA ALA A 139 7.38 -4.71 -11.59
C ALA A 139 6.77 -6.06 -11.16
N GLN A 140 6.71 -6.30 -9.84
CA GLN A 140 6.21 -7.56 -9.26
C GLN A 140 4.68 -7.67 -9.34
N SER A 141 3.99 -6.53 -9.44
CA SER A 141 2.54 -6.41 -9.45
C SER A 141 2.09 -5.39 -10.49
N LYS A 142 0.85 -5.52 -10.94
CA LYS A 142 0.24 -4.64 -11.96
C LYS A 142 -0.67 -3.57 -11.35
N VAL A 143 -1.20 -3.84 -10.16
CA VAL A 143 -2.14 -2.96 -9.46
C VAL A 143 -1.61 -2.66 -8.08
N VAL A 144 -1.89 -1.44 -7.60
CA VAL A 144 -1.44 -0.94 -6.31
C VAL A 144 -2.61 -0.31 -5.56
N ALA A 145 -2.75 -0.65 -4.28
CA ALA A 145 -3.66 0.00 -3.34
C ALA A 145 -2.85 0.71 -2.25
N LEU A 146 -3.33 1.88 -1.79
CA LEU A 146 -2.73 2.62 -0.68
C LEU A 146 -3.66 2.50 0.52
N HIS A 147 -3.07 2.29 1.69
CA HIS A 147 -3.83 2.03 2.90
C HIS A 147 -3.27 2.76 4.11
N ASP A 148 -4.16 3.42 4.83
CA ASP A 148 -3.82 4.22 6.00
C ASP A 148 -3.59 3.35 7.24
N CYS A 149 -2.63 3.77 8.07
CA CYS A 149 -2.09 2.95 9.15
C CYS A 149 -2.62 3.33 10.54
N ASP A 150 -3.56 4.28 10.62
CA ASP A 150 -4.10 4.89 11.84
C ASP A 150 -5.62 4.62 12.04
N ILE A 151 -6.18 3.63 11.34
CA ILE A 151 -7.60 3.26 11.43
C ILE A 151 -7.85 2.38 12.67
N LEU A 152 -8.55 2.92 13.67
CA LEU A 152 -8.84 2.23 14.94
C LEU A 152 -9.94 1.17 14.82
N THR A 153 -10.94 1.43 13.98
CA THR A 153 -12.11 0.55 13.78
C THR A 153 -11.92 -0.31 12.54
N TYR A 154 -10.71 -0.83 12.33
CA TYR A 154 -10.37 -1.55 11.12
C TYR A 154 -11.03 -2.93 11.09
N ASP A 155 -11.80 -3.16 10.04
CA ASP A 155 -12.39 -4.44 9.67
C ASP A 155 -12.19 -4.62 8.15
N ARG A 156 -12.08 -5.89 7.72
CA ARG A 156 -11.84 -6.22 6.32
C ARG A 156 -13.10 -6.14 5.46
#